data_AF-W2CGQ9-F1
#
_entry.id   AF-W2CGQ9-F1
#
_cell.length_a   1.000
_cell.length_b   1.000
_cell.length_c   1.000
_cell.angle_alpha   90.00
_cell.angle_beta   90.00
_cell.angle_gamma   90.00
#
_symmetry.space_group_name_H-M   'P 1'
#
loop_
_entity.id
_entity.type
_entity.pdbx_description
1 polymer ?
#
loop_
_entity_poly.entity_id
_entity_poly.type
_entity_poly.pdbx_seq_one_letter_code
_entity_poly.pdbx_strand_id
1 'polypeptide(L)'
;LLILYTNFDSVVGMERQLEALKFLSSRHVVLAVFFENASLTAFAERKPRHLSDYFDQTLADKFIAEKQHVVNLLQRHGIYALLTAPERLSVDVINRYLEMKARHVI
;
A
#
# COMPACT_ATOMS: atom_id res chain seq x y z
N LEU A 1 2.31 18.65 4.68
CA LEU A 1 2.29 17.17 4.55
C LEU A 1 1.07 16.65 5.29
N LEU A 2 0.29 15.78 4.66
CA LEU A 2 -0.77 14.98 5.27
C LEU A 2 -0.36 13.50 5.21
N ILE A 3 -0.40 12.80 6.34
CA ILE A 3 -0.16 11.36 6.40
C ILE A 3 -1.51 10.70 6.71
N LEU A 4 -2.02 9.90 5.77
CA LEU A 4 -3.32 9.26 5.85
C LEU A 4 -3.13 7.77 6.08
N TYR A 5 -3.52 7.28 7.25
CA TYR A 5 -3.58 5.86 7.53
C TYR A 5 -4.95 5.35 7.08
N THR A 6 -4.95 4.52 6.04
CA THR A 6 -6.18 4.00 5.44
C THR A 6 -6.01 2.55 5.02
N ASN A 7 -7.13 1.84 4.92
CA ASN A 7 -7.15 0.50 4.33
C ASN A 7 -8.05 0.51 3.09
N PHE A 8 -7.53 -0.04 2.00
CA PHE A 8 -8.31 -0.29 0.80
C PHE A 8 -8.54 -1.79 0.68
N ASP A 9 -9.80 -2.20 0.82
CA ASP A 9 -10.21 -3.61 0.74
C ASP A 9 -10.06 -4.17 -0.69
N SER A 10 -10.06 -3.31 -1.71
CA SER A 10 -9.84 -3.65 -3.12
C SER A 10 -9.37 -2.44 -3.94
N VAL A 11 -8.90 -2.68 -5.16
CA VAL A 11 -8.58 -1.60 -6.13
C VAL A 11 -9.81 -0.71 -6.35
N VAL A 12 -11.00 -1.31 -6.55
CA VAL A 12 -12.26 -0.57 -6.72
C VAL A 12 -12.58 0.28 -5.49
N GLY A 13 -12.35 -0.25 -4.28
CA GLY A 13 -12.53 0.50 -3.03
C GLY A 13 -11.63 1.73 -2.96
N MET A 14 -10.40 1.61 -3.45
CA MET A 14 -9.45 2.74 -3.55
C MET A 14 -9.85 3.74 -4.62
N GLU A 15 -10.25 3.29 -5.81
CA GLU A 15 -10.69 4.15 -6.92
C GLU A 15 -11.86 5.05 -6.51
N ARG A 16 -12.79 4.54 -5.68
CA ARG A 16 -13.88 5.36 -5.12
C ARG A 16 -13.38 6.49 -4.23
N GLN A 17 -12.26 6.30 -3.53
CA GLN A 17 -11.65 7.33 -2.68
C GLN A 17 -10.67 8.23 -3.44
N LEU A 18 -10.35 7.88 -4.68
CA LEU A 18 -9.31 8.54 -5.46
C LEU A 18 -9.62 10.02 -5.69
N GLU A 19 -10.87 10.39 -5.96
CA GLU A 19 -11.26 11.80 -6.13
C GLU A 19 -11.06 12.62 -4.84
N ALA A 20 -11.37 12.05 -3.68
CA ALA A 20 -11.09 12.70 -2.40
C ALA A 20 -9.59 12.84 -2.15
N LEU A 21 -8.79 11.82 -2.46
CA LEU A 21 -7.34 11.85 -2.32
C LEU A 21 -6.69 12.86 -3.28
N LYS A 22 -7.18 12.95 -4.53
CA LYS A 22 -6.77 13.96 -5.53
C LYS A 22 -7.07 15.37 -5.05
N PHE A 23 -8.24 15.57 -4.46
CA PHE A 23 -8.59 16.87 -3.89
C PHE A 23 -7.60 17.27 -2.78
N LEU A 24 -7.24 16.35 -1.88
CA LEU A 24 -6.23 16.60 -0.86
C LEU A 24 -4.84 16.84 -1.46
N SER A 25 -4.43 16.04 -2.45
CA SER A 25 -3.10 16.17 -3.08
C SER A 25 -2.93 17.45 -3.89
N SER A 26 -4.04 18.03 -4.37
CA SER A 26 -4.02 19.34 -5.03
C SER A 26 -3.62 20.51 -4.12
N ARG A 27 -3.72 20.33 -2.79
CA ARG A 27 -3.46 21.39 -1.79
C ARG A 27 -2.31 21.06 -0.85
N HIS A 28 -2.00 19.79 -0.67
CA HIS A 28 -1.00 19.31 0.27
C HIS A 28 -0.22 18.15 -0.32
N VAL A 29 1.04 17.99 0.07
CA VAL A 29 1.73 16.71 -0.12
C VAL A 29 1.02 15.65 0.72
N VAL A 30 0.48 14.61 0.07
CA VAL A 30 -0.25 13.50 0.72
C VAL A 30 0.58 12.23 0.67
N LEU A 31 0.77 11.60 1.83
CA LEU A 31 1.32 10.26 2.00
C LEU A 31 0.20 9.32 2.48
N ALA A 32 -0.31 8.48 1.58
CA ALA A 32 -1.24 7.41 1.91
C ALA A 32 -0.46 6.19 2.43
N VAL A 33 -0.72 5.81 3.68
CA VAL A 33 -0.13 4.66 4.34
C VAL A 33 -1.19 3.58 4.46
N PHE A 34 -0.89 2.39 3.94
CA PHE A 34 -1.78 1.24 3.96
C PHE A 34 -0.99 -0.04 4.20
N PHE A 35 -1.70 -1.07 4.65
CA PHE A 35 -1.07 -2.28 5.14
C PHE A 35 -1.11 -3.44 4.15
N GLU A 36 -0.09 -4.29 4.21
CA GLU A 36 -0.15 -5.64 3.67
C GLU A 36 -1.14 -6.47 4.49
N ASN A 37 -1.89 -7.36 3.85
CA ASN A 37 -2.77 -8.28 4.56
C ASN A 37 -1.93 -9.39 5.20
N ALA A 38 -1.50 -9.19 6.45
CA ALA A 38 -0.65 -10.12 7.19
C ALA A 38 -1.19 -11.56 7.20
N SER A 39 -2.51 -11.75 7.20
CA SER A 39 -3.13 -13.06 7.09
C SER A 39 -2.73 -13.76 5.78
N LEU A 40 -2.86 -13.09 4.64
CA LEU A 40 -2.54 -13.64 3.31
C LEU A 40 -1.03 -13.83 3.12
N THR A 41 -0.21 -12.92 3.66
CA THR A 41 1.26 -13.04 3.60
C THR A 41 1.77 -14.24 4.40
N ALA A 42 1.22 -14.48 5.60
CA ALA A 42 1.58 -15.63 6.43
C ALA A 42 1.12 -16.99 5.84
N PHE A 43 0.10 -16.99 4.98
CA PHE A 43 -0.29 -18.17 4.20
C PHE A 43 0.65 -18.41 3.00
N ALA A 44 1.13 -17.35 2.35
CA ALA A 44 2.04 -17.44 1.20
C ALA A 44 3.44 -17.99 1.56
N GLU A 45 3.91 -17.83 2.79
CA GLU A 45 5.24 -18.29 3.24
C GLU A 45 5.29 -19.77 3.67
N ARG A 46 4.15 -20.48 3.70
CA ARG A 46 4.12 -21.91 4.08
C ARG A 46 4.47 -22.82 2.90
N LYS A 47 5.41 -23.74 3.10
CA LYS A 47 5.73 -24.80 2.12
C LYS A 47 4.49 -25.65 1.83
N PRO A 48 4.07 -25.78 0.55
CA PRO A 48 2.85 -26.50 0.18
C PRO A 48 3.03 -28.00 0.47
N ARG A 49 2.05 -28.61 1.14
CA ARG A 49 1.98 -30.06 1.41
C ARG A 49 0.81 -30.73 0.69
N HIS A 50 -0.18 -29.99 0.19
CA HIS A 50 -1.37 -30.54 -0.49
C HIS A 50 -1.79 -29.75 -1.75
N LEU A 51 -2.61 -30.37 -2.61
CA LEU A 51 -3.10 -29.82 -3.89
C LEU A 51 -3.95 -28.53 -3.72
N SER A 52 -4.49 -28.30 -2.51
CA SER A 52 -5.11 -27.02 -2.11
C SER A 52 -4.13 -25.85 -2.14
N ASP A 53 -2.84 -26.11 -1.92
CA ASP A 53 -1.82 -25.08 -1.73
C ASP A 53 -1.31 -24.51 -3.08
N TYR A 54 -1.66 -25.15 -4.20
CA TYR A 54 -1.36 -24.63 -5.54
C TYR A 54 -2.32 -23.50 -5.95
N PHE A 55 -3.53 -23.46 -5.37
CA PHE A 55 -4.43 -22.31 -5.51
C PHE A 55 -3.86 -21.08 -4.78
N ASP A 56 -3.11 -21.30 -3.71
CA ASP A 56 -2.69 -20.25 -2.78
C ASP A 56 -1.51 -19.41 -3.29
N GLN A 57 -0.58 -20.01 -4.04
CA GLN A 57 0.56 -19.26 -4.59
C GLN A 57 0.11 -18.26 -5.66
N THR A 58 -0.83 -18.66 -6.53
CA THR A 58 -1.40 -17.77 -7.55
C THR A 58 -2.26 -16.65 -6.95
N LEU A 59 -2.94 -16.91 -5.82
CA LEU A 59 -3.69 -15.89 -5.09
C LEU A 59 -2.77 -14.89 -4.38
N ALA A 60 -1.65 -15.36 -3.80
CA ALA A 60 -0.64 -14.49 -3.21
C ALA A 60 0.00 -13.57 -4.26
N ASP A 61 0.41 -14.13 -5.40
CA ASP A 61 0.98 -13.35 -6.52
C ASP A 61 -0.02 -12.31 -7.04
N LYS A 62 -1.29 -12.70 -7.19
CA LYS A 62 -2.36 -11.78 -7.57
C LYS A 62 -2.53 -10.65 -6.56
N PHE A 63 -2.46 -10.95 -5.26
CA PHE A 63 -2.63 -9.96 -4.20
C PHE A 63 -1.48 -8.96 -4.15
N ILE A 64 -0.24 -9.44 -4.30
CA ILE A 64 0.96 -8.59 -4.41
C ILE A 64 0.82 -7.68 -5.63
N ALA A 65 0.45 -8.23 -6.79
CA ALA A 65 0.26 -7.47 -8.02
C ALA A 65 -0.83 -6.40 -7.87
N GLU A 66 -1.96 -6.71 -7.24
CA GLU A 66 -3.03 -5.76 -6.96
C GLU A 66 -2.57 -4.61 -6.06
N LYS A 67 -1.82 -4.89 -4.98
CA LYS A 67 -1.31 -3.85 -4.08
C LYS A 67 -0.25 -2.98 -4.76
N GLN A 68 0.64 -3.57 -5.56
CA GLN A 68 1.56 -2.80 -6.41
C GLN A 68 0.82 -1.93 -7.42
N HIS A 69 -0.28 -2.42 -7.98
CA HIS A 69 -1.14 -1.63 -8.86
C HIS A 69 -1.73 -0.41 -8.13
N VAL A 70 -2.22 -0.59 -6.90
CA VAL A 70 -2.72 0.53 -6.06
C VAL A 70 -1.62 1.58 -5.84
N VAL A 71 -0.42 1.16 -5.44
CA VAL A 71 0.74 2.05 -5.25
C VAL A 71 1.00 2.86 -6.52
N ASN A 72 1.06 2.17 -7.67
CA ASN A 72 1.31 2.80 -8.97
C ASN A 72 0.22 3.79 -9.36
N LEU A 73 -1.06 3.46 -9.12
CA LEU A 73 -2.18 4.35 -9.46
C LEU A 73 -2.15 5.64 -8.62
N LEU A 74 -1.92 5.52 -7.31
CA LEU A 74 -1.79 6.68 -6.42
C LEU A 74 -0.63 7.59 -6.85
N GLN A 75 0.53 7.00 -7.16
CA GLN A 75 1.71 7.74 -7.61
C GLN A 75 1.46 8.49 -8.92
N ARG A 76 0.76 7.87 -9.89
CA ARG A 76 0.36 8.54 -11.16
C ARG A 76 -0.52 9.77 -10.93
N HIS A 77 -1.21 9.84 -9.79
CA HIS A 77 -2.04 10.97 -9.39
C HIS A 77 -1.34 11.91 -8.39
N GLY A 78 -0.01 11.84 -8.28
CA GLY A 78 0.77 12.73 -7.41
C GLY A 78 0.61 12.46 -5.92
N ILE A 79 0.06 11.29 -5.55
CA ILE A 79 -0.13 10.87 -4.17
C ILE A 79 1.01 9.92 -3.80
N TYR A 80 1.76 10.24 -2.74
CA TYR A 80 2.77 9.33 -2.23
C TYR A 80 2.09 8.16 -1.54
N ALA A 81 2.61 6.95 -1.75
CA ALA A 81 2.07 5.73 -1.18
C ALA A 81 3.15 4.98 -0.40
N LEU A 82 2.77 4.47 0.78
CA LEU A 82 3.57 3.58 1.61
C LEU A 82 2.75 2.33 1.94
N LEU A 83 3.16 1.21 1.35
CA LEU A 83 2.71 -0.12 1.74
C LEU A 83 3.70 -0.68 2.77
N THR A 84 3.22 -1.10 3.94
CA THR A 84 4.06 -1.64 5.02
C THR A 84 3.31 -2.69 5.83
N ALA A 85 4.06 -3.54 6.54
CA ALA A 85 3.48 -4.44 7.54
C ALA A 85 3.14 -3.65 8.82
N PRO A 86 2.07 -4.01 9.56
CA PRO A 86 1.67 -3.31 10.79
C PRO A 86 2.80 -3.16 11.81
N GLU A 87 3.66 -4.16 11.95
CA GLU A 87 4.77 -4.21 12.91
C GLU A 87 5.91 -3.25 12.54
N ARG A 88 6.01 -2.88 11.26
CA ARG A 88 7.06 -1.99 10.73
C ARG A 88 6.59 -0.55 10.54
N LEU A 89 5.31 -0.28 10.75
CA LEU A 89 4.64 0.99 10.46
C LEU A 89 5.46 2.21 10.88
N SER A 90 5.84 2.29 12.16
CA SER A 90 6.53 3.45 12.71
C SER A 90 7.86 3.71 12.03
N VAL A 91 8.67 2.65 11.84
CA VAL A 91 9.99 2.75 11.21
C VAL A 91 9.85 3.16 9.75
N ASP A 92 8.96 2.52 9.00
CA ASP A 92 8.80 2.75 7.57
C ASP A 92 8.21 4.16 7.29
N VAL A 93 7.28 4.64 8.13
CA VAL A 93 6.75 6.01 8.03
C VAL A 93 7.81 7.06 8.32
N ILE A 94 8.61 6.88 9.38
CA ILE A 94 9.71 7.80 9.72
C ILE A 94 10.73 7.85 8.58
N ASN A 95 11.14 6.69 8.06
CA ASN A 95 12.07 6.61 6.95
C ASN A 95 11.52 7.31 5.72
N ARG A 96 10.24 7.09 5.39
CA ARG A 96 9.60 7.75 4.25
C ARG A 96 9.53 9.27 4.45
N TYR A 97 9.25 9.75 5.66
CA TYR A 97 9.29 11.18 5.97
C TYR A 97 10.69 11.78 5.75
N LEU A 98 11.74 11.13 6.30
CA LEU A 98 13.12 11.60 6.14
C LEU A 98 13.56 11.61 4.67
N GLU A 99 13.17 10.58 3.92
CA GLU A 99 13.40 10.48 2.47
C GLU A 99 12.72 11.62 1.70
N MET A 100 11.46 11.94 2.02
CA MET A 100 10.73 13.07 1.41
C MET A 100 11.38 14.41 1.74
N LYS A 101 11.80 14.60 2.99
CA LYS A 101 12.50 15.81 3.44
C LYS A 101 13.85 15.97 2.75
N ALA A 102 14.66 14.91 2.64
CA ALA A 102 15.95 14.94 1.97
C ALA A 102 15.84 15.30 0.49
N ARG A 103 14.72 14.93 -0.16
CA ARG A 103 14.43 15.28 -1.56
C ARG A 103 13.75 16.64 -1.74
N HIS A 104 13.61 17.45 -0.69
CA HIS A 104 12.91 18.75 -0.72
C HIS A 104 11.46 18.66 -1.23
N VAL A 105 10.82 17.50 -1.05
CA VAL A 105 9.40 17.32 -1.37
C VAL A 105 8.53 18.01 -0.31
N ILE A 106 8.99 18.00 0.94
CA ILE A 106 8.34 18.60 2.12
C ILE A 106 9.31 19.47 2.90
#